data_AF-A0A093XXC5-F1
#
_entry.id   AF-A0A093XXC5-F1
#
_cell.length_a   1.000
_cell.length_b   1.000
_cell.length_c   1.000
_cell.angle_alpha   90.00
_cell.angle_beta   90.00
_cell.angle_gamma   90.00
#
_symmetry.space_group_name_H-M   'P 1'
#
loop_
_entity.id
_entity.type
_entity.pdbx_description
1 polymer ?
#
loop_
_entity_poly.entity_id
_entity_poly.type
_entity_poly.pdbx_seq_one_letter_code
_entity_poly.pdbx_strand_id
1 'polypeptide(L)'
;MLPSVALLSLLAAPLAVSAHPSPPKDVNPFVGKNYYANSFYANELKETKKAFLKKGDLLNAARVTTVQRTGTFTWVSNVAGLSGITTAITEARAELRKTRKQQIVQLVL
;
A
#
# COMPACT_ATOMS: atom_id res chain seq x y z
N MET A 1 23.45 -0.04 65.49
CA MET A 1 23.07 0.79 64.31
C MET A 1 24.18 0.65 63.28
N LEU A 2 23.93 -0.08 62.20
CA LEU A 2 24.80 -0.26 61.03
C LEU A 2 23.89 -0.39 59.80
N PRO A 3 24.28 0.14 58.62
CA PRO A 3 23.34 0.63 57.63
C PRO A 3 22.90 -0.40 56.59
N SER A 4 21.72 -0.11 56.06
CA SER A 4 21.09 -0.60 54.83
C SER A 4 22.05 -0.76 53.65
N VAL A 5 22.00 -1.91 52.99
CA VAL A 5 22.34 -2.06 51.57
C VAL A 5 21.29 -2.97 50.93
N ALA A 6 20.20 -2.37 50.47
CA ALA A 6 19.25 -3.04 49.59
C ALA A 6 19.90 -3.20 48.21
N LEU A 7 20.32 -4.43 47.89
CA LEU A 7 20.91 -4.78 46.61
C LEU A 7 19.80 -4.82 45.54
N LEU A 8 19.61 -3.71 44.81
CA LEU A 8 18.74 -3.66 43.63
C LEU A 8 19.31 -4.59 42.55
N SER A 9 18.71 -5.77 42.38
CA SER A 9 18.98 -6.64 41.23
C SER A 9 18.27 -6.07 40.00
N LEU A 10 19.05 -5.45 39.11
CA LEU A 10 18.62 -5.01 37.79
C LEU A 10 18.39 -6.26 36.92
N LEU A 11 17.14 -6.63 36.64
CA LEU A 11 16.83 -7.65 35.63
C LEU A 11 17.18 -7.09 34.25
N ALA A 12 18.32 -7.51 33.71
CA ALA A 12 18.63 -7.34 32.29
C ALA A 12 17.69 -8.23 31.47
N ALA A 13 16.60 -7.66 30.95
CA ALA A 13 15.75 -8.34 29.99
C ALA A 13 16.55 -8.53 28.68
N PRO A 14 16.68 -9.75 28.15
CA PRO A 14 17.33 -9.96 26.87
C PRO A 14 16.49 -9.29 25.77
N LEU A 15 17.06 -8.29 25.11
CA LEU A 15 16.55 -7.76 23.84
C LEU A 15 16.69 -8.90 22.80
N ALA A 16 15.64 -9.72 22.67
CA ALA A 16 15.55 -10.68 21.61
C ALA A 16 15.46 -9.91 20.29
N VAL A 17 16.59 -9.83 19.57
CA VAL A 17 16.61 -9.37 18.18
C VAL A 17 15.84 -10.42 17.39
N SER A 18 14.58 -10.13 17.08
CA SER A 18 13.81 -10.94 16.15
C SER A 18 14.45 -10.83 14.77
N ALA A 19 15.26 -11.82 14.41
CA ALA A 19 15.71 -11.99 13.04
C ALA A 19 14.48 -12.33 12.21
N HIS A 20 13.95 -11.36 11.47
CA HIS A 20 12.90 -11.64 10.50
C HIS A 20 13.44 -12.68 9.51
N PRO A 21 12.78 -13.84 9.35
CA PRO A 21 13.21 -14.83 8.37
C PRO A 21 13.29 -14.14 7.01
N SER A 22 14.44 -14.30 6.35
CA SER A 22 14.60 -13.79 4.99
C SER A 22 13.58 -14.50 4.12
N PRO A 23 12.73 -13.76 3.36
CA PRO A 23 11.79 -14.39 2.46
C PRO A 23 12.57 -15.29 1.48
N PRO A 24 12.01 -16.45 1.08
CA PRO A 24 12.70 -17.34 0.17
C PRO A 24 13.07 -16.56 -1.11
N LYS A 25 14.32 -16.73 -1.57
CA LYS A 25 14.94 -15.88 -2.61
C LYS A 25 14.30 -16.01 -4.01
N ASP A 26 13.33 -16.90 -4.18
CA ASP A 26 12.66 -17.17 -5.46
C ASP A 26 11.16 -17.40 -5.24
N VAL A 27 10.47 -16.33 -4.79
CA VAL A 27 9.01 -16.34 -4.62
C VAL A 27 8.38 -15.33 -5.55
N ASN A 28 7.25 -15.70 -6.15
CA ASN A 28 6.45 -14.79 -6.95
C ASN A 28 5.97 -13.61 -6.06
N PRO A 29 6.40 -12.36 -6.35
CA PRO A 29 6.11 -11.22 -5.49
C PRO A 29 4.63 -10.85 -5.46
N PHE A 30 3.84 -11.27 -6.45
CA PHE A 30 2.41 -10.95 -6.56
C PHE A 30 1.51 -11.84 -5.70
N VAL A 31 1.98 -13.04 -5.33
CA VAL A 31 1.17 -14.00 -4.56
C VAL A 31 0.76 -13.40 -3.22
N GLY A 32 -0.54 -13.50 -2.93
CA GLY A 32 -1.15 -13.04 -1.67
C GLY A 32 -1.30 -11.52 -1.53
N LYS A 33 -1.08 -10.74 -2.59
CA LYS A 33 -1.15 -9.27 -2.56
C LYS A 33 -2.24 -8.77 -3.49
N ASN A 34 -2.88 -7.68 -3.09
CA ASN A 34 -3.75 -6.89 -3.94
C ASN A 34 -2.91 -5.91 -4.76
N TYR A 35 -3.19 -5.81 -6.04
CA TYR A 35 -2.65 -4.73 -6.85
C TYR A 35 -3.22 -3.40 -6.37
N TYR A 36 -2.33 -2.47 -5.99
CA TYR A 36 -2.74 -1.13 -5.62
C TYR A 36 -3.44 -0.44 -6.81
N ALA A 37 -4.63 0.10 -6.55
CA ALA A 37 -5.38 0.88 -7.54
C ALA A 37 -4.84 2.31 -7.58
N ASN A 38 -4.12 2.65 -8.65
CA ASN A 38 -3.54 3.98 -8.87
C ASN A 38 -4.62 5.07 -8.83
N SER A 39 -4.56 5.95 -7.82
CA SER A 39 -5.56 7.00 -7.65
C SER A 39 -5.55 8.04 -8.75
N PHE A 40 -4.40 8.28 -9.40
CA PHE A 40 -4.29 9.18 -10.54
C PHE A 40 -5.19 8.68 -11.69
N TYR A 41 -4.97 7.44 -12.13
CA TYR A 41 -5.77 6.85 -13.20
C TYR A 41 -7.25 6.68 -12.80
N ALA A 42 -7.52 6.26 -11.57
CA ALA A 42 -8.89 6.16 -11.07
C ALA A 42 -9.62 7.52 -11.08
N ASN A 43 -8.91 8.63 -10.87
CA ASN A 43 -9.46 9.97 -10.93
C ASN A 43 -9.78 10.41 -12.37
N GLU A 44 -8.94 10.10 -13.35
CA GLU A 44 -9.21 10.37 -14.78
C GLU A 44 -10.52 9.70 -15.23
N LEU A 45 -10.76 8.47 -14.77
CA LEU A 45 -11.99 7.72 -15.09
C LEU A 45 -13.28 8.35 -14.54
N LYS A 46 -13.22 9.35 -13.65
CA LYS A 46 -14.42 10.08 -13.21
C LYS A 46 -15.13 10.76 -14.39
N GLU A 47 -14.38 11.30 -15.34
CA GLU A 47 -14.95 11.91 -16.55
C GLU A 47 -15.62 10.85 -17.43
N THR A 48 -14.95 9.72 -17.63
CA THR A 48 -15.50 8.59 -18.40
C THR A 48 -16.82 8.08 -17.78
N LYS A 49 -16.87 7.95 -16.44
CA LYS A 49 -18.10 7.59 -15.73
C LYS A 49 -19.21 8.62 -15.96
N LYS A 50 -18.91 9.92 -15.84
CA LYS A 50 -19.87 10.99 -16.10
C LYS A 50 -20.41 10.96 -17.54
N ALA A 51 -19.56 10.65 -18.51
CA ALA A 51 -19.96 10.54 -19.92
C ALA A 51 -20.99 9.42 -20.14
N PHE A 52 -20.81 8.24 -19.51
CA PHE A 52 -21.80 7.17 -19.56
C PHE A 52 -23.10 7.54 -18.85
N LEU A 53 -23.01 8.15 -17.66
CA LEU A 53 -24.21 8.59 -16.91
C LEU A 53 -25.04 9.61 -17.70
N LYS A 54 -24.39 10.55 -18.40
CA LYS A 54 -25.09 11.55 -19.25
C LYS A 54 -25.91 10.91 -20.37
N LYS A 55 -25.53 9.71 -20.81
CA LYS A 55 -26.24 8.93 -21.85
C LYS A 55 -27.29 7.95 -21.28
N GLY A 56 -27.48 7.92 -19.95
CA GLY A 56 -28.31 6.90 -19.31
C GLY A 56 -27.70 5.50 -19.30
N ASP A 57 -26.43 5.36 -19.66
CA ASP A 57 -25.74 4.07 -19.73
C ASP A 57 -25.19 3.67 -18.35
N LEU A 58 -26.09 3.18 -17.51
CA LEU A 58 -25.78 2.82 -16.12
C LEU A 58 -24.84 1.60 -16.04
N LEU A 59 -24.93 0.67 -16.99
CA LEU A 59 -24.10 -0.53 -17.01
C LEU A 59 -22.63 -0.16 -17.23
N ASN A 60 -22.33 0.66 -18.24
CA ASN A 60 -20.95 1.05 -18.48
C ASN A 60 -20.45 2.05 -17.42
N ALA A 61 -21.30 2.90 -16.86
CA ALA A 61 -20.93 3.73 -15.70
C ALA A 61 -20.54 2.86 -14.47
N ALA A 62 -21.23 1.74 -14.25
CA ALA A 62 -20.87 0.77 -13.20
C ALA A 62 -19.56 0.06 -13.53
N ARG A 63 -19.34 -0.37 -14.78
CA ARG A 63 -18.08 -0.98 -15.24
C ARG A 63 -16.89 -0.05 -15.04
N VAL A 64 -17.03 1.26 -15.28
CA VAL A 64 -15.97 2.23 -14.97
C VAL A 64 -15.60 2.21 -13.48
N THR A 65 -16.59 2.02 -12.59
CA THR A 65 -16.31 1.90 -11.14
C THR A 65 -15.49 0.66 -10.81
N THR A 66 -15.66 -0.44 -11.56
CA THR A 66 -14.80 -1.62 -11.46
C THR A 66 -13.37 -1.29 -11.90
N VAL A 67 -13.20 -0.60 -13.02
CA VAL A 67 -11.86 -0.21 -13.53
C VAL A 67 -11.16 0.73 -12.55
N GLN A 68 -11.88 1.68 -11.94
CA GLN A 68 -11.34 2.57 -10.90
C GLN A 68 -10.77 1.84 -9.68
N ARG A 69 -11.18 0.59 -9.43
CA ARG A 69 -10.71 -0.26 -8.33
C ARG A 69 -9.68 -1.29 -8.78
N THR A 70 -9.38 -1.34 -10.08
CA THR A 70 -8.44 -2.30 -10.66
C THR A 70 -7.03 -1.75 -10.57
N GLY A 71 -6.08 -2.57 -10.13
CA GLY A 71 -4.69 -2.17 -10.00
C GLY A 71 -4.04 -1.90 -11.36
N THR A 72 -3.34 -0.78 -11.45
CA THR A 72 -2.58 -0.34 -12.63
C THR A 72 -1.21 0.16 -12.19
N PHE A 73 -0.27 0.25 -13.13
CA PHE A 73 1.07 0.76 -12.85
C PHE A 73 1.04 2.28 -12.68
N THR A 74 1.89 2.80 -11.81
CA THR A 74 2.20 4.24 -11.72
C THR A 74 3.42 4.52 -12.58
N TRP A 75 3.26 5.39 -13.57
CA TRP A 75 4.33 5.77 -14.48
C TRP A 75 5.09 6.98 -13.93
N VAL A 76 6.40 6.84 -13.78
CA VAL A 76 7.32 7.89 -13.30
C VAL A 76 8.20 8.31 -14.47
N SER A 77 7.59 8.95 -15.47
CA SER A 77 8.25 9.18 -16.77
C SER A 77 9.26 10.34 -16.78
N ASN A 78 9.37 11.10 -15.69
CA ASN A 78 10.32 12.20 -15.53
C ASN A 78 10.49 12.55 -14.05
N VAL A 79 11.44 13.45 -13.75
CA VAL A 79 11.78 13.89 -12.39
C VAL A 79 10.58 14.47 -11.63
N ALA A 80 9.67 15.20 -12.30
CA ALA A 80 8.48 15.73 -11.65
C ALA A 80 7.52 14.60 -11.17
N GLY A 81 7.54 13.46 -11.85
CA GLY A 81 6.80 12.26 -11.50
C GLY A 81 7.28 11.53 -10.24
N LEU A 82 8.47 11.85 -9.70
CA LEU A 82 9.01 11.17 -8.50
C LEU A 82 8.08 11.30 -7.28
N SER A 83 7.38 12.43 -7.17
CA SER A 83 6.36 12.66 -6.14
C SER A 83 5.23 11.61 -6.18
N GLY A 84 4.93 11.07 -7.36
CA GLY A 84 3.94 10.02 -7.57
C GLY A 84 4.27 8.70 -6.86
N ILE A 85 5.55 8.41 -6.62
CA ILE A 85 5.99 7.24 -5.85
C ILE A 85 5.55 7.38 -4.39
N THR A 86 5.79 8.55 -3.78
CA THR A 86 5.40 8.84 -2.40
C THR A 86 3.89 8.74 -2.21
N THR A 87 3.11 9.26 -3.18
CA THR A 87 1.66 9.15 -3.19
C THR A 87 1.21 7.69 -3.26
N ALA A 88 1.72 6.92 -4.22
CA ALA A 88 1.36 5.51 -4.39
C ALA A 88 1.66 4.68 -3.12
N ILE A 89 2.83 4.87 -2.50
CA ILE A 89 3.20 4.20 -1.25
C ILE A 89 2.27 4.61 -0.10
N THR A 90 1.97 5.90 0.04
CA THR A 90 1.13 6.42 1.12
C THR A 90 -0.28 5.85 1.04
N GLU A 91 -0.86 5.84 -0.14
CA GLU A 91 -2.20 5.31 -0.37
C GLU A 91 -2.25 3.79 -0.25
N ALA A 92 -1.27 3.06 -0.78
CA ALA A 92 -1.17 1.61 -0.61
C ALA A 92 -1.07 1.23 0.88
N ARG A 93 -0.32 1.99 1.68
CA ARG A 93 -0.28 1.81 3.14
C ARG A 93 -1.62 2.11 3.80
N ALA A 94 -2.35 3.13 3.33
CA ALA A 94 -3.70 3.43 3.82
C ALA A 94 -4.68 2.29 3.52
N GLU A 95 -4.63 1.73 2.30
CA GLU A 95 -5.49 0.61 1.90
C GLU A 95 -5.15 -0.68 2.65
N LEU A 96 -3.86 -0.94 2.92
CA LEU A 96 -3.42 -2.02 3.81
C LEU A 96 -4.04 -1.86 5.21
N ARG A 97 -3.99 -0.67 5.81
CA ARG A 97 -4.58 -0.43 7.14
C ARG A 97 -6.09 -0.66 7.15
N LYS A 98 -6.78 -0.26 6.08
CA LYS A 98 -8.23 -0.36 5.93
C LYS A 98 -8.70 -1.80 5.68
N THR A 99 -8.04 -2.51 4.78
CA THR A 99 -8.50 -3.84 4.31
C THR A 99 -7.79 -5.01 4.97
N ARG A 100 -6.67 -4.74 5.66
CA ARG A 100 -5.73 -5.74 6.18
C ARG A 100 -5.12 -6.63 5.10
N LYS A 101 -5.25 -6.26 3.82
CA LYS A 101 -4.64 -6.97 2.69
C LYS A 101 -3.33 -6.30 2.30
N GLN A 102 -2.30 -7.11 2.08
CA GLN A 102 -1.02 -6.63 1.55
C GLN A 102 -1.24 -6.02 0.17
N GLN A 103 -0.64 -4.86 -0.07
CA GLN A 103 -0.71 -4.17 -1.36
C GLN A 103 0.61 -4.34 -2.12
N ILE A 104 0.55 -4.48 -3.44
CA ILE A 104 1.71 -4.40 -4.33
C ILE A 104 1.58 -3.14 -5.19
N VAL A 105 2.57 -2.26 -5.06
CA VAL A 105 2.73 -1.06 -5.90
C VAL A 105 3.58 -1.43 -7.10
N GLN A 106 3.12 -1.08 -8.30
CA GLN A 106 3.78 -1.38 -9.55
C GLN A 106 4.22 -0.05 -10.19
N LEU A 107 5.51 0.07 -10.49
CA LEU A 107 6.11 1.30 -11.02
C LEU A 107 6.68 1.05 -12.41
N VAL A 108 6.58 2.05 -13.28
CA VAL A 108 7.36 2.16 -14.52
C VAL A 108 8.32 3.32 -14.33
N LEU A 109 9.62 3.10 -14.54
CA LEU A 109 10.71 4.05 -14.32
C LEU A 109 11.38 4.42 -15.64
#